data_AF-A0A923N8K5-F1
#
_entry.id   AF-A0A923N8K5-F1
#
_cell.length_a   1.000
_cell.length_b   1.000
_cell.length_c   1.000
_cell.angle_alpha   90.00
_cell.angle_beta   90.00
_cell.angle_gamma   90.00
#
_symmetry.space_group_name_H-M   'P 1'
#
loop_
_entity.id
_entity.type
_entity.pdbx_description
1 polymer ?
#
loop_
_entity_poly.entity_id
_entity_poly.type
_entity_poly.pdbx_seq_one_letter_code
_entity_poly.pdbx_strand_id
1 'polypeptide(L)'
;MIKENVRIKSGEHSRLVVTLKREANYLVLFLTGAWLLVWAGITLTIFYGLATNPEKIDGELIIFTTLITLAGVLVLKYFLWHLNGRERVELNAQELTVQKLGTILTSKRKYELSQIDNFRVVTKQTSPLIFRMYGITGGQIQFGYYGNNKVFGQTLSKKEAENLVNVLNEKLLSLTRAKKN
;
A
#
# COMPACT_ATOMS: atom_id res chain seq x y z
N MET A 1 -12.41 17.70 11.97
CA MET A 1 -12.14 16.59 12.91
C MET A 1 -11.49 15.46 12.11
N ILE A 2 -10.19 15.23 12.33
CA ILE A 2 -9.42 14.19 11.66
C ILE A 2 -9.76 12.86 12.37
N LYS A 3 -10.27 11.85 11.64
CA LYS A 3 -10.59 10.55 12.22
C LYS A 3 -9.33 9.87 12.79
N GLU A 4 -9.55 8.93 13.71
CA GLU A 4 -8.53 8.09 14.37
C GLU A 4 -7.58 7.36 13.40
N ASN A 5 -7.95 7.25 12.12
CA ASN A 5 -7.21 6.56 11.07
C ASN A 5 -6.01 7.35 10.51
N VAL A 6 -5.88 8.65 10.85
CA VAL A 6 -4.75 9.48 10.42
C VAL A 6 -3.95 9.92 11.65
N ARG A 7 -2.78 9.31 11.85
CA ARG A 7 -1.87 9.71 12.92
C ARG A 7 -0.75 10.58 12.36
N ILE A 8 -0.77 11.85 12.73
CA ILE A 8 0.29 12.82 12.41
C ILE A 8 1.26 12.86 13.59
N LYS A 9 2.53 12.54 13.34
CA LYS A 9 3.62 12.80 14.28
C LYS A 9 4.53 13.83 13.64
N SER A 10 4.54 15.03 14.21
CA SER A 10 5.57 16.03 13.92
C SER A 10 6.72 15.77 14.88
N GLY A 11 7.81 15.18 14.40
CA GLY A 11 9.05 15.08 15.18
C GLY A 11 9.75 16.44 15.20
N GLU A 12 10.53 16.71 16.26
CA GLU A 12 11.25 17.97 16.45
C GLU A 12 11.91 18.48 15.14
N HIS A 13 11.45 19.68 14.77
CA HIS A 13 11.84 20.60 13.69
C HIS A 13 11.87 20.18 12.20
N SER A 14 12.08 18.93 11.78
CA SER A 14 12.36 18.66 10.34
C SER A 14 11.56 17.55 9.66
N ARG A 15 10.74 16.80 10.39
CA ARG A 15 10.10 15.57 9.85
C ARG A 15 8.60 15.50 10.16
N LEU A 16 7.81 15.34 9.11
CA LEU A 16 6.37 15.06 9.19
C LEU A 16 6.14 13.59 8.86
N VAL A 17 5.57 12.83 9.80
CA VAL A 17 5.18 11.44 9.57
C VAL A 17 3.67 11.31 9.68
N VAL A 18 3.05 10.80 8.64
CA VAL A 18 1.61 10.56 8.54
C VAL A 18 1.40 9.07 8.34
N THR A 19 0.67 8.43 9.25
CA THR A 19 0.27 7.03 9.11
C THR A 19 -1.21 6.95 8.83
N LEU A 20 -1.56 6.35 7.70
CA LEU A 20 -2.92 6.14 7.23
C LEU A 20 -3.27 4.66 7.45
N LYS A 21 -4.22 4.39 8.35
CA LYS A 21 -4.71 3.03 8.60
C LYS A 21 -5.81 2.69 7.61
N ARG A 22 -5.79 1.46 7.07
CA ARG A 22 -6.89 0.93 6.27
C ARG A 22 -8.03 0.48 7.17
N GLU A 23 -9.25 0.88 6.82
CA GLU A 23 -10.44 0.35 7.45
C GLU A 23 -10.66 -1.09 6.97
N ALA A 24 -10.84 -2.00 7.93
CA ALA A 24 -11.07 -3.40 7.67
C ALA A 24 -12.44 -3.58 7.00
N ASN A 25 -12.47 -4.26 5.86
CA ASN A 25 -13.71 -4.74 5.28
C ASN A 25 -13.89 -6.20 5.73
N TYR A 26 -14.75 -6.42 6.72
CA TYR A 26 -14.95 -7.72 7.34
C TYR A 26 -15.43 -8.79 6.36
N LEU A 27 -16.26 -8.43 5.37
CA LEU A 27 -16.71 -9.38 4.35
C LEU A 27 -15.54 -9.84 3.48
N VAL A 28 -14.71 -8.90 3.02
CA VAL A 28 -13.51 -9.22 2.25
C VAL A 28 -12.56 -10.07 3.07
N LEU A 29 -12.33 -9.73 4.34
CA LEU A 29 -11.49 -10.50 5.25
C LEU A 29 -12.00 -11.92 5.46
N PHE A 30 -13.31 -12.09 5.67
CA PHE A 30 -13.91 -13.41 5.84
C PHE A 30 -13.75 -14.26 4.58
N LEU A 31 -14.11 -13.74 3.40
CA LEU A 31 -14.02 -14.48 2.15
C LEU A 31 -12.59 -14.85 1.79
N THR A 32 -11.66 -13.89 1.91
CA THR A 32 -10.25 -14.14 1.59
C THR A 32 -9.57 -15.00 2.64
N GLY A 33 -9.97 -14.90 3.92
CA GLY A 33 -9.52 -15.78 4.99
C GLY A 33 -9.98 -17.23 4.79
N ALA A 34 -11.26 -17.45 4.49
CA ALA A 34 -11.80 -18.78 4.20
C ALA A 34 -11.12 -19.42 2.99
N TRP A 35 -10.90 -18.64 1.92
CA TRP A 35 -10.15 -19.09 0.75
C TRP A 35 -8.71 -19.52 1.10
N LEU A 36 -8.02 -18.76 1.96
CA LEU A 36 -6.66 -19.09 2.39
C LEU A 36 -6.60 -20.38 3.22
N LEU A 37 -7.63 -20.68 4.02
CA LEU A 37 -7.70 -21.95 4.75
C LEU A 37 -7.81 -23.15 3.80
N VAL A 38 -8.68 -23.06 2.80
CA VAL A 38 -8.82 -24.09 1.75
C VAL A 38 -7.50 -24.25 0.99
N TRP A 39 -6.91 -23.13 0.57
CA TRP A 39 -5.63 -23.13 -0.12
C TRP A 39 -4.50 -23.76 0.73
N ALA A 40 -4.45 -23.46 2.03
CA ALA A 40 -3.47 -24.05 2.93
C ALA A 40 -3.65 -25.57 3.05
N GLY A 41 -4.89 -26.06 3.15
CA GLY A 41 -5.19 -27.50 3.19
C GLY A 41 -4.77 -28.23 1.91
N ILE A 42 -5.11 -27.68 0.74
CA ILE A 42 -4.68 -28.22 -0.56
C ILE A 42 -3.16 -28.24 -0.66
N THR A 43 -2.51 -27.12 -0.36
CA THR A 43 -1.05 -26.97 -0.43
C THR A 43 -0.35 -27.96 0.50
N LEU A 44 -0.82 -28.09 1.75
CA LEU A 44 -0.29 -29.06 2.72
C LEU A 44 -0.43 -30.51 2.23
N THR A 45 -1.59 -30.86 1.66
CA THR A 45 -1.86 -32.21 1.14
C THR A 45 -0.93 -32.54 -0.03
N ILE A 46 -0.73 -31.59 -0.94
CA ILE A 46 0.22 -31.74 -2.05
C ILE A 46 1.63 -31.92 -1.50
N PHE A 47 2.12 -31.02 -0.65
CA PHE A 47 3.48 -31.13 -0.09
C PHE A 47 3.71 -32.42 0.70
N TYR A 48 2.72 -32.88 1.45
CA TYR A 48 2.78 -34.17 2.13
C TYR A 48 2.86 -35.35 1.14
N GLY A 49 2.08 -35.32 0.06
CA GLY A 49 2.16 -36.28 -1.03
C GLY A 49 3.54 -36.29 -1.71
N LEU A 50 4.10 -35.11 -1.99
CA LEU A 50 5.44 -34.97 -2.58
C LEU A 50 6.53 -35.53 -1.66
N ALA A 51 6.41 -35.31 -0.34
CA ALA A 51 7.39 -35.78 0.64
C ALA A 51 7.34 -37.30 0.84
N THR A 52 6.16 -37.92 0.69
CA THR A 52 5.96 -39.36 0.93
C THR A 52 6.10 -40.22 -0.32
N ASN A 53 5.77 -39.69 -1.50
CA ASN A 53 5.77 -40.44 -2.75
C ASN A 53 6.25 -39.57 -3.93
N PRO A 54 7.55 -39.21 -3.98
CA PRO A 54 8.08 -38.31 -5.01
C PRO A 54 8.02 -38.89 -6.44
N GLU A 55 7.85 -40.20 -6.56
CA GLU A 55 7.85 -40.91 -7.85
C GLU A 55 6.54 -40.77 -8.62
N LYS A 56 5.50 -40.22 -7.98
CA LYS A 56 4.17 -39.96 -8.58
C LYS A 56 4.02 -38.52 -9.08
N ILE A 57 5.13 -37.78 -9.19
CA ILE A 57 5.11 -36.36 -9.57
C ILE A 57 5.27 -36.24 -11.08
N ASP A 58 4.16 -35.95 -11.75
CA ASP A 58 4.17 -35.58 -13.16
C ASP A 58 4.41 -34.08 -13.34
N GLY A 59 4.98 -33.68 -14.48
CA GLY A 59 5.28 -32.28 -14.80
C GLY A 59 4.04 -31.37 -14.76
N GLU A 60 2.88 -31.92 -15.11
CA GLU A 60 1.59 -31.23 -15.07
C GLU A 60 1.19 -30.84 -13.64
N LEU A 61 1.43 -31.73 -12.68
CA LEU A 61 1.16 -31.48 -11.26
C LEU A 61 2.06 -30.37 -10.71
N ILE A 62 3.32 -30.30 -11.16
CA ILE A 62 4.26 -29.22 -10.78
C ILE A 62 3.77 -27.86 -11.30
N ILE A 63 3.37 -27.80 -12.58
CA ILE A 63 2.86 -26.56 -13.19
C ILE A 63 1.60 -26.11 -12.45
N PHE A 64 0.65 -27.02 -12.24
CA PHE A 64 -0.60 -26.73 -11.53
C PHE A 64 -0.33 -26.23 -10.10
N THR A 65 0.53 -26.93 -9.37
CA THR A 65 0.91 -26.56 -7.99
C THR A 65 1.57 -25.18 -7.96
N THR A 66 2.46 -24.88 -8.90
CA THR A 66 3.11 -23.57 -8.99
C THR A 66 2.11 -22.44 -9.22
N LEU A 67 1.15 -22.64 -10.14
CA LEU A 67 0.12 -21.64 -10.44
C LEU A 67 -0.80 -21.39 -9.23
N ILE A 68 -1.26 -22.45 -8.55
CA ILE A 68 -2.14 -22.30 -7.39
C ILE A 68 -1.40 -21.71 -6.20
N THR A 69 -0.11 -22.01 -6.02
CA THR A 69 0.73 -21.36 -5.00
C THR A 69 0.87 -19.87 -5.28
N LEU A 70 1.16 -19.48 -6.53
CA LEU A 70 1.25 -18.07 -6.92
C LEU A 70 -0.06 -17.32 -6.66
N ALA A 71 -1.20 -17.91 -7.04
CA ALA A 71 -2.52 -17.34 -6.76
C ALA A 71 -2.77 -17.17 -5.25
N GLY A 72 -2.44 -18.18 -4.44
CA GLY A 72 -2.58 -18.11 -2.99
C GLY A 72 -1.74 -17.02 -2.34
N VAL A 73 -0.49 -16.83 -2.79
CA VAL A 73 0.38 -15.73 -2.32
C VAL A 73 -0.23 -14.36 -2.64
N LEU A 74 -0.86 -14.19 -3.80
CA LEU A 74 -1.55 -12.95 -4.15
C LEU A 74 -2.76 -12.68 -3.25
N VAL A 75 -3.57 -13.71 -2.98
CA VAL A 75 -4.72 -13.59 -2.06
C VAL A 75 -4.23 -13.32 -0.63
N LEU A 76 -3.16 -13.95 -0.18
CA LEU A 76 -2.55 -13.72 1.13
C LEU A 76 -2.09 -12.28 1.28
N LYS A 77 -1.37 -11.75 0.28
CA LYS A 77 -0.96 -10.35 0.24
C LYS A 77 -2.16 -9.39 0.38
N TYR A 78 -3.25 -9.69 -0.32
CA TYR A 78 -4.48 -8.89 -0.28
C TYR A 78 -5.19 -9.00 1.08
N PHE A 79 -5.30 -10.21 1.64
CA PHE A 79 -5.84 -10.45 2.98
C PHE A 79 -5.06 -9.67 4.04
N LEU A 80 -3.73 -9.76 4.05
CA LEU A 80 -2.87 -9.03 4.99
C LEU A 80 -3.05 -7.51 4.86
N TRP A 81 -3.16 -7.01 3.63
CA TRP A 81 -3.44 -5.59 3.38
C TRP A 81 -4.78 -5.15 3.98
N HIS A 82 -5.83 -5.97 3.89
CA HIS A 82 -7.12 -5.68 4.52
C HIS A 82 -7.11 -5.85 6.05
N LEU A 83 -6.25 -6.73 6.57
CA LEU A 83 -6.19 -7.05 7.99
C LEU A 83 -5.48 -5.96 8.79
N ASN A 84 -4.31 -5.50 8.32
CA ASN A 84 -3.48 -4.53 9.04
C ASN A 84 -2.73 -3.57 8.11
N GLY A 85 -3.26 -3.35 6.90
CA GLY A 85 -2.66 -2.44 5.93
C GLY A 85 -2.56 -1.03 6.48
N ARG A 86 -1.34 -0.48 6.42
CA ARG A 86 -1.05 0.90 6.79
C ARG A 86 -0.19 1.53 5.70
N GLU A 87 -0.51 2.75 5.34
CA GLU A 87 0.33 3.56 4.45
C GLU A 87 1.04 4.62 5.29
N ARG A 88 2.37 4.54 5.32
CA ARG A 88 3.22 5.50 6.00
C ARG A 88 3.77 6.48 4.97
N VAL A 89 3.41 7.74 5.14
CA VAL A 89 3.91 8.87 4.36
C VAL A 89 4.82 9.67 5.26
N GLU A 90 6.02 9.96 4.78
CA GLU A 90 7.02 10.66 5.55
C GLU A 90 7.67 11.72 4.69
N LEU A 91 7.62 12.96 5.17
CA LEU A 91 8.21 14.12 4.51
C LEU A 91 9.32 14.68 5.41
N ASN A 92 10.53 14.74 4.87
CA ASN A 92 11.68 15.37 5.51
C ASN A 92 12.33 16.38 4.55
N ALA A 93 13.41 17.04 4.98
CA ALA A 93 14.07 18.09 4.20
C ALA A 93 14.66 17.65 2.85
N GLN A 94 14.85 16.35 2.63
CA GLN A 94 15.53 15.78 1.47
C GLN A 94 14.57 14.98 0.58
N GLU A 95 13.72 14.15 1.18
CA GLU A 95 12.87 13.19 0.47
C GLU A 95 11.46 13.09 1.06
N LEU A 96 10.50 12.78 0.18
CA LEU A 96 9.22 12.19 0.51
C LEU A 96 9.33 10.67 0.38
N THR A 97 9.02 9.97 1.45
CA THR A 97 8.90 8.51 1.50
C THR A 97 7.43 8.11 1.56
N VAL A 98 7.02 7.16 0.70
CA VAL A 98 5.71 6.50 0.77
C VAL A 98 5.94 4.99 0.89
N GLN A 99 5.43 4.37 1.95
CA GLN A 99 5.62 2.96 2.24
C GLN A 99 4.32 2.27 2.68
N LYS A 100 4.07 1.08 2.14
CA LYS A 100 3.01 0.18 2.62
C LYS A 100 3.56 -0.77 3.68
N LEU A 101 2.88 -0.81 4.82
CA LEU A 101 3.17 -1.63 5.99
C LEU A 101 2.01 -2.60 6.24
N GLY A 102 2.29 -3.73 6.91
CA GLY A 102 1.27 -4.72 7.28
C GLY A 102 0.87 -5.68 6.16
N THR A 103 1.64 -5.73 5.06
CA THR A 103 1.50 -6.75 4.01
C THR A 103 2.89 -7.11 3.47
N ILE A 104 2.97 -8.16 2.65
CA ILE A 104 4.20 -8.70 2.07
C ILE A 104 4.49 -8.13 0.67
N LEU A 105 5.74 -8.26 0.22
CA LEU A 105 6.17 -7.86 -1.12
C LEU A 105 5.81 -6.39 -1.44
N THR A 106 6.07 -5.49 -0.48
CA THR A 106 5.91 -4.04 -0.65
C THR A 106 7.25 -3.37 -0.86
N SER A 107 7.28 -2.36 -1.72
CA SER A 107 8.46 -1.54 -1.96
C SER A 107 8.29 -0.17 -1.32
N LYS A 108 9.33 0.31 -0.64
CA LYS A 108 9.42 1.70 -0.18
C LYS A 108 9.68 2.59 -1.41
N ARG A 109 8.85 3.61 -1.61
CA ARG A 109 9.03 4.60 -2.68
C ARG A 109 9.61 5.87 -2.07
N LYS A 110 10.68 6.38 -2.66
CA LYS A 110 11.37 7.60 -2.25
C LYS A 110 11.35 8.59 -3.40
N TYR A 111 11.12 9.85 -3.08
CA TYR A 111 11.04 10.95 -4.04
C TYR A 111 11.83 12.13 -3.50
N GLU A 112 12.73 12.68 -4.29
CA GLU A 112 13.50 13.86 -3.90
C GLU A 112 12.61 15.10 -3.79
N LEU A 113 12.73 15.84 -2.68
CA LEU A 113 11.87 16.98 -2.39
C LEU A 113 11.99 18.10 -3.43
N SER A 114 13.19 18.29 -4.00
CA SER A 114 13.46 19.30 -5.04
C SER A 114 12.75 19.04 -6.36
N GLN A 115 12.27 17.82 -6.59
CA GLN A 115 11.61 17.40 -7.82
C GLN A 115 10.10 17.21 -7.62
N ILE A 116 9.60 17.51 -6.42
CA ILE A 116 8.19 17.38 -6.06
C ILE A 116 7.48 18.71 -6.29
N ASP A 117 6.47 18.69 -7.14
CA ASP A 117 5.51 19.78 -7.25
C ASP A 117 4.53 19.79 -6.07
N ASN A 118 3.74 20.86 -5.94
CA ASN A 118 2.71 20.96 -4.90
C ASN A 118 1.76 19.75 -4.89
N PHE A 119 1.40 19.31 -3.69
CA PHE A 119 0.40 18.27 -3.48
C PHE A 119 -0.99 18.79 -3.84
N ARG A 120 -1.81 17.92 -4.43
CA ARG A 120 -3.19 18.20 -4.86
C ARG A 120 -4.09 17.02 -4.57
N VAL A 121 -5.39 17.27 -4.42
CA VAL A 121 -6.38 16.18 -4.34
C VAL A 121 -6.65 15.66 -5.75
N VAL A 122 -6.75 14.34 -5.88
CA VAL A 122 -7.05 13.67 -7.16
C VAL A 122 -8.46 14.02 -7.59
N THR A 123 -8.62 14.67 -8.75
CA THR A 123 -9.92 15.05 -9.30
C THR A 123 -10.51 13.99 -10.21
N LYS A 124 -9.67 13.22 -10.91
CA LYS A 124 -10.07 12.12 -11.78
C LYS A 124 -9.11 10.95 -11.61
N GLN A 125 -9.66 9.80 -11.23
CA GLN A 125 -8.87 8.57 -11.13
C GLN A 125 -8.80 7.92 -12.51
N THR A 126 -7.59 7.80 -13.05
CA THR A 126 -7.32 7.15 -14.34
C THR A 126 -7.10 5.64 -14.23
N SER A 127 -7.00 5.09 -13.02
CA SER A 127 -6.73 3.67 -12.84
C SER A 127 -8.01 2.81 -12.90
N PRO A 128 -7.96 1.61 -13.53
CA PRO A 128 -9.05 0.65 -13.51
C PRO A 128 -9.59 0.36 -12.11
N LEU A 129 -10.92 0.22 -12.00
CA LEU A 129 -11.62 -0.03 -10.74
C LEU A 129 -11.08 -1.25 -9.99
N ILE A 130 -10.76 -2.31 -10.74
CA ILE A 130 -10.24 -3.57 -10.23
C ILE A 130 -8.92 -3.35 -9.47
N PHE A 131 -7.97 -2.59 -10.04
CA PHE A 131 -6.70 -2.29 -9.38
C PHE A 131 -6.84 -1.40 -8.15
N ARG A 132 -7.86 -0.54 -8.13
CA ARG A 132 -8.22 0.29 -6.95
C ARG A 132 -8.75 -0.58 -5.81
N MET A 133 -9.64 -1.51 -6.12
CA MET A 133 -10.20 -2.45 -5.11
C MET A 133 -9.10 -3.31 -4.51
N TYR A 134 -8.20 -3.85 -5.34
CA TYR A 134 -7.04 -4.62 -4.87
C TYR A 134 -5.97 -3.80 -4.15
N GLY A 135 -6.13 -2.47 -4.04
CA GLY A 135 -5.15 -1.58 -3.41
C GLY A 135 -3.81 -1.54 -4.16
N ILE A 136 -3.77 -1.97 -5.42
CA ILE A 136 -2.56 -1.95 -6.25
C ILE A 136 -2.29 -0.50 -6.69
N THR A 137 -3.33 0.19 -7.13
CA THR A 137 -3.31 1.59 -7.56
C THR A 137 -4.36 2.41 -6.82
N GLY A 138 -4.38 3.71 -7.08
CA GLY A 138 -5.30 4.63 -6.45
C GLY A 138 -4.67 5.39 -5.28
N GLY A 139 -5.40 6.41 -4.84
CA GLY A 139 -4.98 7.41 -3.89
C GLY A 139 -5.89 8.63 -4.02
N GLN A 140 -6.01 9.42 -2.97
CA GLN A 140 -6.73 10.70 -3.00
C GLN A 140 -5.80 11.89 -3.13
N ILE A 141 -4.49 11.70 -2.95
CA ILE A 141 -3.49 12.76 -3.04
C ILE A 141 -2.55 12.45 -4.20
N GLN A 142 -2.27 13.47 -5.00
CA GLN A 142 -1.32 13.43 -6.10
C GLN A 142 -0.28 14.53 -6.01
N PHE A 143 0.88 14.29 -6.61
CA PHE A 143 1.95 15.27 -6.79
C PHE A 143 2.72 14.97 -8.07
N GLY A 144 3.32 16.00 -8.67
CA GLY A 144 4.20 15.87 -9.83
C GLY A 144 5.61 15.45 -9.41
N TYR A 145 6.22 14.54 -10.16
CA TYR A 145 7.60 14.10 -9.97
C TYR A 145 8.22 13.73 -11.33
N TYR A 146 9.24 14.47 -11.77
CA TYR A 146 9.85 14.34 -13.11
C TYR A 146 8.81 14.23 -14.23
N GLY A 147 7.87 15.18 -14.28
CA GLY A 147 6.81 15.23 -15.30
C GLY A 147 5.73 14.15 -15.19
N ASN A 148 5.79 13.27 -14.18
CA ASN A 148 4.81 12.21 -13.95
C ASN A 148 4.01 12.46 -12.68
N ASN A 149 2.69 12.21 -12.73
CA ASN A 149 1.85 12.27 -11.53
C ASN A 149 2.01 10.99 -10.70
N LYS A 150 2.33 11.15 -9.43
CA LYS A 150 2.36 10.08 -8.43
C LYS A 150 1.20 10.25 -7.47
N VAL A 151 0.66 9.13 -6.98
CA VAL A 151 -0.52 9.12 -6.10
C VAL A 151 -0.28 8.29 -4.84
N PHE A 152 -0.91 8.71 -3.73
CA PHE A 152 -0.97 8.00 -2.47
C PHE A 152 -2.23 8.38 -1.67
N GLY A 153 -2.42 7.80 -0.48
CA GLY A 153 -3.56 8.10 0.38
C GLY A 153 -4.79 7.30 -0.03
N GLN A 154 -4.63 5.99 -0.23
CA GLN A 154 -5.71 5.11 -0.73
C GLN A 154 -6.91 5.03 0.22
N THR A 155 -6.70 5.25 1.50
CA THR A 155 -7.70 5.10 2.56
C THR A 155 -8.33 6.42 2.98
N LEU A 156 -7.88 7.54 2.42
CA LEU A 156 -8.41 8.85 2.74
C LEU A 156 -9.79 9.04 2.10
N SER A 157 -10.67 9.72 2.82
CA SER A 157 -11.80 10.40 2.19
C SER A 157 -11.34 11.67 1.47
N LYS A 158 -12.18 12.21 0.57
CA LYS A 158 -11.88 13.46 -0.14
C LYS A 158 -11.57 14.61 0.82
N LYS A 159 -12.38 14.78 1.87
CA LYS A 159 -12.20 15.83 2.89
C LYS A 159 -10.92 15.65 3.71
N GLU A 160 -10.54 14.42 4.05
CA GLU A 160 -9.27 14.16 4.75
C GLU A 160 -8.07 14.41 3.84
N ALA A 161 -8.19 14.08 2.56
CA ALA A 161 -7.17 14.38 1.56
C ALA A 161 -6.97 15.89 1.39
N GLU A 162 -8.05 16.68 1.33
CA GLU A 162 -7.99 18.15 1.28
C GLU A 162 -7.23 18.72 2.48
N ASN A 163 -7.58 18.29 3.70
CA ASN A 163 -6.89 18.73 4.91
C ASN A 163 -5.41 18.33 4.91
N LEU A 164 -5.11 17.10 4.50
CA LEU A 164 -3.74 16.59 4.51
C LEU A 164 -2.87 17.27 3.44
N VAL A 165 -3.45 17.61 2.28
CA VAL A 165 -2.76 18.37 1.22
C VAL A 165 -2.32 19.73 1.74
N ASN A 166 -3.17 20.44 2.51
CA ASN A 166 -2.80 21.73 3.09
C ASN A 166 -1.59 21.59 4.03
N VAL A 167 -1.63 20.62 4.95
CA VAL A 167 -0.52 20.34 5.89
C VAL A 167 0.78 19.96 5.15
N LEU A 168 0.67 19.15 4.11
CA LEU A 168 1.82 18.72 3.31
C LEU A 168 2.44 19.90 2.54
N ASN A 169 1.62 20.76 1.94
CA ASN A 169 2.09 21.94 1.20
C ASN A 169 2.72 22.99 2.14
N GLU A 170 2.12 23.23 3.31
CA GLU A 170 2.72 24.10 4.34
C GLU A 170 4.08 23.58 4.79
N LYS A 171 4.18 22.27 5.04
CA LYS A 171 5.45 21.65 5.43
C LYS A 171 6.47 21.70 4.29
N LEU A 172 6.07 21.43 3.06
CA LEU A 172 6.92 21.52 1.88
C LEU A 172 7.53 22.93 1.75
N LEU A 173 6.71 23.98 1.85
CA LEU A 173 7.17 25.37 1.81
C LEU A 173 8.17 25.68 2.93
N SER A 174 7.91 25.21 4.15
CA SER A 174 8.82 25.42 5.29
C SER A 174 10.20 24.77 5.05
N LEU A 175 10.24 23.58 4.46
CA LEU A 175 11.47 22.83 4.20
C LEU A 175 12.27 23.44 3.04
N THR A 176 11.59 23.91 1.99
CA THR A 176 12.24 24.58 0.86
C THR A 176 12.85 25.92 1.27
N ARG A 177 12.19 26.69 2.15
CA ARG A 177 12.75 27.93 2.70
C ARG A 177 13.97 27.68 3.57
N ALA A 178 13.93 26.68 4.44
CA ALA A 178 15.05 26.32 5.31
C ALA A 178 16.30 25.85 4.55
N LYS A 179 16.15 25.36 3.31
CA LYS A 179 17.29 24.96 2.46
C LYS A 179 17.95 26.14 1.73
N LYS A 180 17.26 27.27 1.59
CA LYS A 180 17.74 28.45 0.85
C LYS A 180 18.55 29.42 1.73
N ASN A 181 18.38 29.35 3.04
CA ASN A 181 19.19 30.06 4.04
C ASN A 181 20.34 29.18 4.51
#